data_AF-A0AAN6E7Q7-F1
#
_entry.id   AF-A0AAN6E7Q7-F1
#
_cell.length_a   1.000
_cell.length_b   1.000
_cell.length_c   1.000
_cell.angle_alpha   90.00
_cell.angle_beta   90.00
_cell.angle_gamma   90.00
#
_symmetry.space_group_name_H-M   'P 1'
#
loop_
_entity.id
_entity.type
_entity.pdbx_description
1 polymer ?
#
loop_
_entity_poly.entity_id
_entity_poly.type
_entity_poly.pdbx_seq_one_letter_code
_entity_poly.pdbx_strand_id
1 'polypeptide(L)'
;MAALVNSESRRAIRQFLGDNFTSLDSLELVDDLLKEEERTHAQLEQEAAVASKTTKSLVAEASSVADSVHSKAMHLIDVHSKVVGSTADESVSAWEFRDGTAVMELVSKLAAELQTYRRLRQAKEYIDEFIEIEKVAEQAAQSMEKSPQGVLSAYSASIALLSKHSSDSEITGNISAQNLLEYIKHTVSNIWTNAETTAANAQSECLRKMGWPGKIDPPVSVLGEFGANFSMLASLDHITRDASKVLRQSGVQLQSEDAPPLPLKHMARAVDIRMRYHFESARGTSRADRPEWWLSQVMNMVRSLVPLLELHVQSLYDRSALPPLDVRN
;
A
#
# COMPACT_ATOMS: atom_id res chain seq x y z
N MET A 1 21.89 -17.24 -24.59
CA MET A 1 20.43 -17.43 -24.54
C MET A 1 20.13 -18.88 -24.85
N ALA A 2 20.18 -19.74 -23.83
CA ALA A 2 19.98 -21.19 -23.98
C ALA A 2 18.96 -21.64 -22.93
N ALA A 3 17.67 -21.49 -23.24
CA ALA A 3 16.56 -22.13 -22.55
C ALA A 3 15.32 -22.06 -23.44
N LEU A 4 14.52 -23.13 -23.41
CA LEU A 4 13.30 -23.42 -24.21
C LEU A 4 13.51 -24.05 -25.58
N VAL A 5 14.06 -25.27 -25.58
CA VAL A 5 13.66 -26.27 -26.59
C VAL A 5 12.94 -27.39 -25.84
N ASN A 6 11.63 -27.51 -26.06
CA ASN A 6 10.71 -28.48 -25.46
C ASN A 6 11.24 -29.93 -25.61
N SER A 7 10.93 -30.82 -24.68
CA SER A 7 11.39 -32.21 -24.68
C SER A 7 10.93 -32.99 -25.92
N GLU A 8 9.76 -32.64 -26.46
CA GLU A 8 9.24 -33.17 -27.72
C GLU A 8 10.07 -32.71 -28.92
N SER A 9 10.45 -31.43 -28.98
CA SER A 9 11.32 -30.89 -30.03
C SER A 9 12.69 -31.57 -30.04
N ARG A 10 13.25 -31.88 -28.86
CA ARG A 10 14.51 -32.64 -28.77
C ARG A 10 14.40 -34.07 -29.29
N ARG A 11 13.24 -34.72 -29.08
CA ARG A 11 12.98 -36.06 -29.60
C ARG A 11 12.81 -36.04 -31.13
N ALA A 12 12.06 -35.07 -31.64
CA ALA A 12 11.85 -34.88 -33.08
C ALA A 12 13.17 -34.57 -33.82
N ILE A 13 14.02 -33.70 -33.25
CA ILE A 13 15.35 -33.38 -33.81
C ILE A 13 16.23 -34.63 -33.84
N ARG A 14 16.25 -35.44 -32.78
CA ARG A 14 17.05 -36.68 -32.76
C ARG A 14 16.56 -37.72 -33.76
N GLN A 15 15.25 -37.84 -33.94
CA GLN A 15 14.66 -38.74 -34.93
C GLN A 15 14.98 -38.27 -36.35
N PHE A 16 14.77 -36.99 -36.63
CA PHE A 16 15.11 -36.38 -37.92
C PHE A 16 16.60 -36.54 -38.28
N LEU A 17 17.49 -36.32 -37.31
CA LEU A 17 18.93 -36.51 -37.51
C LEU A 17 19.29 -37.99 -37.75
N GLY A 18 18.65 -38.92 -37.04
CA GLY A 18 18.86 -40.35 -37.20
C GLY A 18 18.36 -40.90 -38.53
N ASP A 19 17.25 -40.37 -39.04
CA ASP A 19 16.62 -40.84 -40.28
C ASP A 19 17.32 -40.28 -41.54
N ASN A 20 17.89 -39.07 -41.47
CA ASN A 20 18.45 -38.38 -42.64
C ASN A 20 19.99 -38.39 -42.75
N PHE A 21 20.71 -38.73 -41.67
CA PHE A 21 22.19 -38.72 -41.66
C PHE A 21 22.78 -40.08 -41.26
N THR A 22 22.61 -41.08 -42.13
CA THR A 22 23.09 -42.45 -41.90
C THR A 22 24.46 -42.75 -42.53
N SER A 23 24.97 -41.89 -43.43
CA SER A 23 26.26 -42.05 -44.12
C SER A 23 27.04 -40.73 -44.24
N LEU A 24 28.34 -40.80 -44.59
CA LEU A 24 29.20 -39.62 -44.72
C LEU A 24 28.79 -38.71 -45.90
N ASP A 25 28.22 -39.28 -46.96
CA ASP A 25 27.72 -38.53 -48.13
C ASP A 25 26.44 -37.74 -47.80
N SER A 26 25.75 -38.10 -46.71
CA SER A 26 24.58 -37.38 -46.21
C SER A 26 24.93 -35.99 -45.64
N LEU A 27 26.21 -35.65 -45.47
CA LEU A 27 26.65 -34.32 -45.03
C LEU A 27 26.40 -33.22 -46.08
N GLU A 28 26.29 -33.56 -47.36
CA GLU A 28 25.88 -32.59 -48.40
C GLU A 28 24.44 -32.10 -48.18
N LEU A 29 23.57 -32.94 -47.60
CA LEU A 29 22.19 -32.58 -47.24
C LEU A 29 22.14 -31.53 -46.12
N VAL A 30 23.18 -31.44 -45.27
CA VAL A 30 23.25 -30.38 -44.24
C VAL A 30 23.43 -29.01 -44.88
N ASP A 31 24.23 -28.92 -45.95
CA ASP A 31 24.48 -27.65 -46.65
C ASP A 31 23.21 -27.16 -47.35
N ASP A 32 22.44 -28.07 -47.94
CA ASP A 32 21.14 -27.76 -48.55
C ASP A 32 20.09 -27.36 -47.50
N LEU A 33 20.03 -28.05 -46.35
CA LEU A 33 19.14 -27.68 -45.25
C LEU A 33 19.53 -26.35 -44.61
N LEU A 34 20.83 -26.06 -44.51
CA LEU A 34 21.32 -24.78 -44.00
C LEU A 34 20.94 -23.63 -44.95
N LYS A 35 21.11 -23.82 -46.27
CA LYS A 35 20.68 -22.85 -47.27
C LYS A 35 19.17 -22.62 -47.25
N GLU A 36 18.38 -23.67 -47.06
CA GLU A 36 16.93 -23.54 -46.97
C GLU A 36 16.52 -22.82 -45.67
N GLU A 37 17.17 -23.11 -44.53
CA GLU A 37 16.90 -22.41 -43.27
C GLU A 37 17.35 -20.93 -43.30
N GLU A 38 18.47 -20.63 -43.94
CA GLU A 38 18.90 -19.24 -44.18
C GLU A 38 17.88 -18.51 -45.05
N ARG A 39 17.31 -19.18 -46.07
CA ARG A 39 16.26 -18.64 -46.94
C ARG A 39 14.95 -18.39 -46.17
N THR A 40 14.52 -19.33 -45.34
CA THR A 40 13.29 -19.19 -44.52
C THR A 40 13.46 -18.10 -43.48
N HIS A 41 14.61 -18.01 -42.81
CA HIS A 41 14.90 -16.98 -41.83
C HIS A 41 14.90 -15.58 -42.47
N ALA A 42 15.55 -15.42 -43.63
CA ALA A 42 15.54 -14.16 -44.37
C ALA A 42 14.11 -13.74 -44.79
N GLN A 43 13.28 -14.70 -45.20
CA GLN A 43 11.88 -14.44 -45.56
C GLN A 43 11.05 -14.01 -44.34
N LEU A 44 11.20 -14.69 -43.20
CA LEU A 44 10.48 -14.35 -41.97
C LEU A 44 10.89 -12.97 -41.42
N GLU A 45 12.17 -12.61 -41.47
CA GLU A 45 12.62 -11.27 -41.09
C GLU A 45 12.00 -10.19 -41.99
N GLN A 46 11.92 -10.46 -43.30
CA GLN A 46 11.28 -9.55 -44.25
C GLN A 46 9.77 -9.39 -43.95
N GLU A 47 9.06 -10.48 -43.70
CA GLU A 47 7.63 -10.46 -43.35
C GLU A 47 7.38 -9.74 -42.02
N ALA A 48 8.22 -9.97 -41.01
CA ALA A 48 8.15 -9.27 -39.73
C ALA A 48 8.41 -7.76 -39.88
N ALA A 49 9.37 -7.37 -40.72
CA ALA A 49 9.65 -5.96 -41.01
C ALA A 49 8.47 -5.27 -41.71
N VAL A 50 7.84 -5.95 -42.67
CA VAL A 50 6.63 -5.47 -43.36
C VAL A 50 5.46 -5.34 -42.39
N ALA A 51 5.18 -6.37 -41.58
CA ALA A 51 4.11 -6.35 -40.59
C ALA A 51 4.31 -5.23 -39.56
N SER A 52 5.54 -5.03 -39.07
CA SER A 52 5.89 -3.94 -38.16
C SER A 52 5.63 -2.57 -38.80
N LYS A 53 6.02 -2.37 -40.06
CA LYS A 53 5.81 -1.12 -40.79
C LYS A 53 4.32 -0.83 -41.00
N THR A 54 3.54 -1.83 -41.42
CA THR A 54 2.09 -1.71 -41.61
C THR A 54 1.38 -1.40 -40.31
N THR A 55 1.75 -2.07 -39.21
CA THR A 55 1.17 -1.82 -37.88
C THR A 55 1.43 -0.38 -37.42
N LYS A 56 2.67 0.12 -37.59
CA LYS A 56 3.01 1.51 -37.27
C LYS A 56 2.20 2.50 -38.10
N SER A 57 2.00 2.22 -39.39
CA SER A 57 1.17 3.06 -40.27
C SER A 57 -0.28 3.11 -39.82
N LEU A 58 -0.89 1.95 -39.52
CA LEU A 58 -2.29 1.87 -39.07
C LEU A 58 -2.50 2.54 -37.72
N VAL A 59 -1.53 2.42 -36.80
CA VAL A 59 -1.58 3.12 -35.49
C VAL A 59 -1.50 4.64 -35.69
N ALA A 60 -0.64 5.13 -36.58
CA ALA A 60 -0.54 6.56 -36.88
C ALA A 60 -1.83 7.09 -37.53
N GLU A 61 -2.42 6.34 -38.45
CA GLU A 61 -3.70 6.69 -39.09
C GLU A 61 -4.85 6.70 -38.06
N ALA A 62 -4.97 5.68 -37.22
CA ALA A 62 -5.98 5.62 -36.17
C ALA A 62 -5.86 6.77 -35.16
N SER A 63 -4.63 7.14 -34.78
CA SER A 63 -4.37 8.30 -33.92
C SER A 63 -4.83 9.59 -34.59
N SER A 64 -4.48 9.80 -35.86
CA SER A 64 -4.88 10.99 -36.61
C SER A 64 -6.41 11.11 -36.75
N VAL A 65 -7.12 10.00 -36.93
CA VAL A 65 -8.59 9.98 -36.98
C VAL A 65 -9.17 10.32 -35.61
N ALA A 66 -8.63 9.76 -34.53
CA ALA A 66 -9.07 10.06 -33.17
C ALA A 66 -8.89 11.55 -32.81
N ASP A 67 -7.76 12.15 -33.19
CA ASP A 67 -7.50 13.58 -32.97
C ASP A 67 -8.47 14.48 -33.76
N SER A 68 -8.78 14.10 -35.00
CA SER A 68 -9.77 14.79 -35.85
C SER A 68 -11.18 14.72 -35.25
N VAL A 69 -11.59 13.56 -34.74
CA VAL A 69 -12.89 13.38 -34.05
C VAL A 69 -12.94 14.19 -32.76
N HIS A 70 -11.86 14.18 -31.97
CA HIS A 70 -11.76 14.95 -30.74
C HIS A 70 -11.89 16.46 -31.01
N SER A 71 -11.17 16.97 -32.01
CA SER A 71 -11.25 18.37 -32.43
C SER A 71 -12.66 18.77 -32.88
N LYS A 72 -13.34 17.92 -33.66
CA LYS A 72 -14.74 18.15 -34.08
C LYS A 72 -15.72 18.13 -32.89
N ALA A 73 -15.52 17.23 -31.94
CA ALA A 73 -16.34 17.16 -30.73
C ALA A 73 -16.17 18.42 -29.85
N MET A 74 -14.92 18.89 -29.68
CA MET A 74 -14.64 20.14 -28.96
C MET A 74 -15.27 21.35 -29.67
N HIS A 75 -15.19 21.41 -31.00
CA HIS A 75 -15.85 22.46 -31.77
C HIS A 75 -17.37 22.45 -31.61
N LEU A 76 -18.00 21.27 -31.58
CA LEU A 76 -19.45 21.16 -31.34
C LEU A 76 -19.84 21.58 -29.92
N ILE A 77 -19.01 21.28 -28.91
CA ILE A 77 -19.23 21.72 -27.53
C ILE A 77 -19.08 23.25 -27.41
N ASP A 78 -18.11 23.85 -28.09
CA ASP A 78 -17.92 25.30 -28.12
C ASP A 78 -19.05 26.04 -28.86
N VAL A 79 -19.53 25.48 -29.98
CA VAL A 79 -20.72 26.00 -30.66
C VAL A 79 -21.95 25.90 -29.75
N HIS A 80 -22.12 24.76 -29.07
CA HIS A 80 -23.22 24.56 -28.13
C HIS A 80 -23.15 25.55 -26.95
N SER A 81 -21.97 25.78 -26.37
CA SER A 81 -21.80 26.72 -25.25
C SER A 81 -22.04 28.18 -25.66
N LYS A 82 -21.65 28.57 -26.89
CA LYS A 82 -21.93 29.90 -27.45
C LYS A 82 -23.40 30.11 -27.76
N VAL A 83 -24.09 29.09 -28.28
CA VAL A 83 -25.53 29.14 -28.55
C VAL A 83 -26.31 29.21 -27.24
N VAL A 84 -25.99 28.35 -26.26
CA VAL A 84 -26.66 28.33 -24.96
C VAL A 84 -26.36 29.58 -24.12
N GLY A 85 -25.14 30.10 -24.18
CA GLY A 85 -24.76 31.35 -23.48
C GLY A 85 -25.42 32.60 -24.06
N SER A 86 -25.86 32.55 -25.32
CA SER A 86 -26.58 33.65 -25.99
C SER A 86 -28.10 33.60 -25.78
N THR A 87 -28.62 32.52 -25.19
CA THR A 87 -30.07 32.27 -25.01
C THR A 87 -30.46 32.16 -23.53
N ALA A 88 -29.67 32.77 -22.63
CA ALA A 88 -29.99 32.88 -21.21
C ALA A 88 -31.06 33.94 -20.90
N ASP A 89 -31.76 34.45 -21.92
CA ASP A 89 -32.94 35.29 -21.77
C ASP A 89 -34.19 34.48 -22.16
N GLU A 90 -35.00 34.20 -21.14
CA GLU A 90 -36.37 33.69 -21.12
C GLU A 90 -36.93 33.07 -22.42
N SER A 91 -36.63 31.78 -22.70
CA SER A 91 -37.55 30.86 -23.43
C SER A 91 -36.96 29.46 -23.73
N VAL A 92 -36.25 28.83 -22.79
CA VAL A 92 -35.69 27.46 -22.99
C VAL A 92 -36.71 26.35 -22.68
N SER A 93 -38.01 26.60 -22.88
CA SER A 93 -39.06 25.57 -22.75
C SER A 93 -39.61 25.09 -24.09
N ALA A 94 -39.12 25.60 -25.22
CA ALA A 94 -39.69 25.32 -26.54
C ALA A 94 -38.66 25.25 -27.68
N TRP A 95 -37.53 24.56 -27.45
CA TRP A 95 -36.78 24.02 -28.59
C TRP A 95 -37.38 22.67 -28.98
N GLU A 96 -38.57 22.70 -29.58
CA GLU A 96 -38.99 21.60 -30.46
C GLU A 96 -38.06 21.63 -31.68
N PHE A 97 -36.97 20.86 -31.63
CA PHE A 97 -36.18 20.50 -32.79
C PHE A 97 -37.06 19.64 -33.71
N ARG A 98 -37.91 20.29 -34.51
CA ARG A 98 -38.66 19.68 -35.60
C ARG A 98 -37.71 19.45 -36.78
N ASP A 99 -36.93 18.38 -36.73
CA ASP A 99 -36.85 17.48 -37.86
C ASP A 99 -36.24 16.12 -37.47
N GLY A 100 -36.98 15.05 -37.75
CA GLY A 100 -36.60 13.66 -37.48
C GLY A 100 -35.55 13.18 -38.47
N THR A 101 -34.30 13.57 -38.26
CA THR A 101 -33.17 13.18 -39.10
C THR A 101 -32.24 12.25 -38.33
N ALA A 102 -31.72 11.22 -39.00
CA ALA A 102 -30.76 10.24 -38.47
C ALA A 102 -29.59 10.85 -37.68
N VAL A 103 -29.31 12.13 -37.90
CA VAL A 103 -28.32 12.93 -37.17
C VAL A 103 -28.66 13.08 -35.67
N MET A 104 -29.93 13.29 -35.30
CA MET A 104 -30.32 13.43 -33.88
C MET A 104 -30.23 12.08 -33.15
N GLU A 105 -30.58 10.99 -33.84
CA GLU A 105 -30.40 9.63 -33.35
C GLU A 105 -28.92 9.29 -33.17
N LEU A 106 -28.06 9.68 -34.11
CA LEU A 106 -26.61 9.53 -33.99
C LEU A 106 -26.01 10.36 -32.84
N VAL A 107 -26.44 11.62 -32.66
CA VAL A 107 -25.95 12.49 -31.58
C VAL A 107 -26.38 11.97 -30.21
N SER A 108 -27.64 11.53 -30.05
CA SER A 108 -28.12 10.92 -28.80
C SER A 108 -27.41 9.60 -28.49
N LYS A 109 -27.18 8.76 -29.51
CA LYS A 109 -26.39 7.53 -29.37
C LYS A 109 -24.94 7.82 -28.96
N LEU A 110 -24.29 8.80 -29.60
CA LEU A 110 -22.93 9.22 -29.25
C LEU A 110 -22.86 9.81 -27.83
N ALA A 111 -23.86 10.60 -27.43
CA ALA A 111 -23.94 11.13 -26.07
C ALA A 111 -24.07 9.99 -25.02
N ALA A 112 -24.89 8.98 -25.31
CA ALA A 112 -25.02 7.79 -24.47
C ALA A 112 -23.72 6.95 -24.42
N GLU A 113 -23.04 6.78 -25.55
CA GLU A 113 -21.72 6.12 -25.63
C GLU A 113 -20.66 6.90 -24.85
N LEU A 114 -20.61 8.23 -24.96
CA LEU A 114 -19.70 9.09 -24.19
C LEU A 114 -20.00 9.05 -22.70
N GLN A 115 -21.27 9.03 -22.30
CA GLN A 115 -21.66 8.88 -20.89
C GLN A 115 -21.23 7.51 -20.36
N THR A 116 -21.39 6.47 -21.16
CA THR A 116 -20.93 5.11 -20.84
C THR A 116 -19.42 5.08 -20.68
N TYR A 117 -18.67 5.67 -21.62
CA TYR A 117 -17.22 5.80 -21.55
C TYR A 117 -16.76 6.55 -20.29
N ARG A 118 -17.41 7.66 -19.93
CA ARG A 118 -17.12 8.41 -18.69
C ARG A 118 -17.31 7.55 -17.44
N ARG A 119 -18.41 6.79 -17.37
CA ARG A 119 -18.67 5.86 -16.27
C ARG A 119 -17.63 4.74 -16.21
N LEU A 120 -17.26 4.15 -17.34
CA LEU A 120 -16.20 3.14 -17.39
C LEU A 120 -14.86 3.69 -16.94
N ARG A 121 -14.53 4.93 -17.35
CA ARG A 121 -13.29 5.59 -16.93
C ARG A 121 -13.28 5.83 -15.42
N GLN A 122 -14.36 6.35 -14.84
CA GLN A 122 -14.48 6.52 -13.39
C GLN A 122 -14.39 5.19 -12.63
N ALA A 123 -15.04 4.14 -13.15
CA ALA A 123 -14.95 2.80 -12.57
C ALA A 123 -13.52 2.24 -12.65
N LYS A 124 -12.81 2.47 -13.76
CA LYS A 124 -11.41 2.10 -13.90
C LYS A 124 -10.53 2.84 -12.89
N GLU A 125 -10.67 4.15 -12.79
CA GLU A 125 -9.92 4.98 -11.83
C GLU A 125 -10.15 4.49 -10.38
N TYR A 126 -11.40 4.21 -10.02
CA TYR A 126 -11.75 3.61 -8.72
C TYR A 126 -11.08 2.25 -8.48
N ILE A 127 -11.10 1.35 -9.48
CA ILE A 127 -10.49 0.02 -9.38
C ILE A 127 -8.97 0.13 -9.26
N ASP A 128 -8.34 1.03 -10.02
CA ASP A 128 -6.90 1.26 -9.97
C ASP A 128 -6.47 1.73 -8.56
N GLU A 129 -7.23 2.65 -7.94
CA GLU A 129 -7.01 3.11 -6.57
C GLU A 129 -7.25 2.00 -5.53
N PHE A 130 -8.30 1.21 -5.71
CA PHE A 130 -8.57 0.06 -4.85
C PHE A 130 -7.42 -0.97 -4.89
N ILE A 131 -6.89 -1.25 -6.09
CA ILE A 131 -5.73 -2.14 -6.27
C ILE A 131 -4.49 -1.58 -5.58
N GLU A 132 -4.28 -0.26 -5.60
CA GLU A 132 -3.17 0.38 -4.91
C GLU A 132 -3.26 0.19 -3.39
N ILE A 133 -4.45 0.37 -2.82
CA ILE A 133 -4.70 0.15 -1.38
C ILE A 133 -4.50 -1.32 -1.01
N GLU A 134 -5.02 -2.25 -1.82
CA GLU A 134 -4.82 -3.70 -1.61
C GLU A 134 -3.35 -4.08 -1.63
N LYS A 135 -2.56 -3.53 -2.55
CA LYS A 135 -1.10 -3.78 -2.58
C LYS A 135 -0.42 -3.31 -1.31
N VAL A 136 -0.81 -2.15 -0.78
CA VAL A 136 -0.27 -1.64 0.49
C VAL A 136 -0.67 -2.53 1.66
N ALA A 137 -1.93 -2.97 1.71
CA ALA A 137 -2.42 -3.89 2.74
C ALA A 137 -1.70 -5.24 2.68
N GLU A 138 -1.51 -5.80 1.48
CA GLU A 138 -0.78 -7.04 1.25
C GLU A 138 0.70 -6.89 1.64
N GLN A 139 1.35 -5.80 1.24
CA GLN A 139 2.74 -5.52 1.63
C GLN A 139 2.88 -5.45 3.16
N ALA A 140 1.94 -4.82 3.86
CA ALA A 140 1.93 -4.78 5.32
C ALA A 140 1.78 -6.18 5.93
N ALA A 141 0.84 -6.99 5.40
CA ALA A 141 0.62 -8.36 5.85
C ALA A 141 1.86 -9.25 5.65
N GLN A 142 2.48 -9.22 4.46
CA GLN A 142 3.66 -10.00 4.14
C GLN A 142 4.91 -9.57 4.93
N SER A 143 5.01 -8.28 5.24
CA SER A 143 6.16 -7.72 5.97
C SER A 143 6.08 -7.97 7.48
N MET A 144 4.91 -8.28 8.02
CA MET A 144 4.67 -8.39 9.46
C MET A 144 5.56 -9.42 10.16
N GLU A 145 5.84 -10.54 9.48
CA GLU A 145 6.71 -11.60 10.00
C GLU A 145 8.18 -11.43 9.57
N LYS A 146 8.44 -10.72 8.47
CA LYS A 146 9.73 -10.77 7.75
C LYS A 146 10.58 -9.52 7.90
N SER A 147 9.95 -8.35 8.00
CA SER A 147 10.66 -7.07 7.98
C SER A 147 9.89 -5.97 8.71
N PRO A 148 10.36 -5.52 9.89
CA PRO A 148 9.73 -4.40 10.60
C PRO A 148 9.72 -3.12 9.75
N GLN A 149 10.77 -2.88 8.97
CA GLN A 149 10.86 -1.71 8.08
C GLN A 149 9.81 -1.76 6.97
N GLY A 150 9.48 -2.95 6.46
CA GLY A 150 8.45 -3.12 5.44
C GLY A 150 7.06 -2.73 5.94
N VAL A 151 6.75 -3.06 7.20
CA VAL A 151 5.49 -2.67 7.86
C VAL A 151 5.40 -1.16 8.04
N LEU A 152 6.47 -0.52 8.52
CA LEU A 152 6.51 0.95 8.68
C LEU A 152 6.37 1.68 7.34
N SER A 153 6.99 1.15 6.29
CA SER A 153 6.85 1.69 4.93
C SER A 153 5.42 1.55 4.40
N ALA A 154 4.78 0.40 4.60
CA ALA A 154 3.40 0.18 4.17
C ALA A 154 2.42 1.06 4.96
N TYR A 155 2.65 1.25 6.26
CA TYR A 155 1.86 2.18 7.07
C TYR A 155 2.02 3.65 6.62
N SER A 156 3.24 4.08 6.31
CA SER A 156 3.48 5.42 5.78
C SER A 156 2.80 5.62 4.41
N ALA A 157 2.84 4.59 3.55
CA ALA A 157 2.16 4.61 2.26
C ALA A 157 0.63 4.69 2.40
N SER A 158 0.03 3.96 3.35
CA SER A 158 -1.42 4.01 3.58
C SER A 158 -1.87 5.37 4.12
N ILE A 159 -1.06 6.03 4.96
CA ILE A 159 -1.29 7.43 5.37
C ILE A 159 -1.23 8.38 4.17
N ALA A 160 -0.25 8.21 3.27
CA ALA A 160 -0.14 9.04 2.08
C ALA A 160 -1.38 8.92 1.17
N LEU A 161 -1.89 7.70 0.98
CA LEU A 161 -3.16 7.45 0.28
C LEU A 161 -4.34 8.10 1.00
N LEU A 162 -4.41 8.00 2.33
CA LEU A 162 -5.44 8.65 3.12
C LEU A 162 -5.41 10.18 2.92
N SER A 163 -4.22 10.79 2.93
CA SER A 163 -4.05 12.24 2.69
C SER A 163 -4.53 12.65 1.30
N LYS A 164 -4.25 11.85 0.26
CA LYS A 164 -4.70 12.09 -1.11
C LYS A 164 -6.23 12.13 -1.18
N HIS A 165 -6.89 11.12 -0.60
CA HIS A 165 -8.35 10.97 -0.72
C HIS A 165 -9.18 11.81 0.25
N SER A 166 -8.58 12.28 1.34
CA SER A 166 -9.28 13.13 2.32
C SER A 166 -9.55 14.54 1.78
N SER A 167 -8.74 15.02 0.84
CA SER A 167 -8.93 16.35 0.23
C SER A 167 -10.04 16.36 -0.84
N ASP A 168 -10.29 15.23 -1.50
CA ASP A 168 -11.22 15.12 -2.64
C ASP A 168 -12.67 14.80 -2.22
N SER A 169 -12.85 14.18 -1.05
CA SER A 169 -14.15 13.70 -0.57
C SER A 169 -15.10 14.82 -0.12
N GLU A 170 -14.59 15.96 0.34
CA GLU A 170 -15.45 17.10 0.75
C GLU A 170 -16.09 17.81 -0.45
N ILE A 171 -15.49 17.68 -1.64
CA ILE A 171 -15.84 18.50 -2.82
C ILE A 171 -16.86 17.81 -3.73
N THR A 172 -16.87 16.47 -3.77
CA THR A 172 -17.54 15.73 -4.86
C THR A 172 -18.88 15.06 -4.51
N GLY A 173 -19.22 14.92 -3.22
CA GLY A 173 -20.51 14.33 -2.78
C GLY A 173 -20.79 12.91 -3.31
N ASN A 174 -19.77 12.24 -3.87
CA ASN A 174 -19.92 10.97 -4.57
C ASN A 174 -19.82 9.81 -3.59
N ILE A 175 -20.90 9.02 -3.48
CA ILE A 175 -21.00 7.86 -2.59
C ILE A 175 -19.87 6.85 -2.83
N SER A 176 -19.44 6.63 -4.08
CA SER A 176 -18.33 5.72 -4.37
C SER A 176 -17.01 6.20 -3.77
N ALA A 177 -16.74 7.51 -3.83
CA ALA A 177 -15.52 8.08 -3.24
C ALA A 177 -15.53 7.98 -1.71
N GLN A 178 -16.70 8.10 -1.07
CA GLN A 178 -16.86 7.92 0.37
C GLN A 178 -16.57 6.48 0.81
N ASN A 179 -17.08 5.49 0.07
CA ASN A 179 -16.81 4.07 0.36
C ASN A 179 -15.32 3.72 0.25
N LEU A 180 -14.63 4.27 -0.76
CA LEU A 180 -13.19 4.11 -0.91
C LEU A 180 -12.44 4.73 0.27
N LEU A 181 -12.81 5.96 0.65
CA LEU A 181 -12.19 6.64 1.78
C LEU A 181 -12.36 5.84 3.07
N GLU A 182 -13.56 5.33 3.35
CA GLU A 182 -13.82 4.50 4.52
C GLU A 182 -12.99 3.21 4.51
N TYR A 183 -12.83 2.59 3.33
CA TYR A 183 -11.95 1.44 3.17
C TYR A 183 -10.48 1.76 3.47
N ILE A 184 -9.99 2.91 3.01
CA ILE A 184 -8.63 3.38 3.32
C ILE A 184 -8.47 3.57 4.83
N LYS A 185 -9.42 4.24 5.50
CA LYS A 185 -9.38 4.46 6.96
C LYS A 185 -9.30 3.14 7.73
N HIS A 186 -10.10 2.15 7.33
CA HIS A 186 -10.10 0.83 7.93
C HIS A 186 -8.76 0.13 7.70
N THR A 187 -8.20 0.21 6.49
CA THR A 187 -6.88 -0.34 6.15
C THR A 187 -5.77 0.28 6.99
N VAL A 188 -5.74 1.62 7.11
CA VAL A 188 -4.78 2.36 7.95
C VAL A 188 -4.87 1.89 9.41
N SER A 189 -6.09 1.81 9.95
CA SER A 189 -6.35 1.40 11.33
C SER A 189 -5.93 -0.05 11.59
N ASN A 190 -6.16 -0.94 10.63
CA ASN A 190 -5.78 -2.35 10.73
C ASN A 190 -4.27 -2.54 10.67
N ILE A 191 -3.59 -1.90 9.72
CA ILE A 191 -2.12 -1.97 9.62
C ILE A 191 -1.51 -1.49 10.93
N TRP A 192 -1.98 -0.36 11.45
CA TRP A 192 -1.48 0.20 12.71
C TRP A 192 -1.73 -0.72 13.90
N THR A 193 -2.97 -1.20 14.07
CA THR A 193 -3.35 -2.05 15.22
C THR A 193 -2.58 -3.36 15.21
N ASN A 194 -2.41 -3.98 14.03
CA ASN A 194 -1.65 -5.21 13.88
C ASN A 194 -0.15 -4.98 14.13
N ALA A 195 0.41 -3.88 13.66
CA ALA A 195 1.80 -3.50 13.89
C ALA A 195 2.07 -3.22 15.38
N GLU A 196 1.21 -2.42 16.04
CA GLU A 196 1.30 -2.14 17.47
C GLU A 196 1.21 -3.45 18.27
N THR A 197 0.19 -4.27 18.00
CA THR A 197 -0.04 -5.51 18.74
C THR A 197 1.12 -6.48 18.59
N THR A 198 1.63 -6.67 17.37
CA THR A 198 2.75 -7.58 17.10
C THR A 198 4.02 -7.11 17.82
N ALA A 199 4.37 -5.84 17.69
CA ALA A 199 5.56 -5.27 18.31
C ALA A 199 5.44 -5.21 19.84
N ALA A 200 4.25 -4.91 20.37
CA ALA A 200 3.97 -4.90 21.81
C ALA A 200 4.06 -6.32 22.42
N ASN A 201 3.56 -7.34 21.72
CA ASN A 201 3.69 -8.73 22.15
C ASN A 201 5.16 -9.17 22.16
N ALA A 202 5.92 -8.86 21.10
CA ALA A 202 7.34 -9.17 21.03
C ALA A 202 8.14 -8.44 22.12
N GLN A 203 7.84 -7.17 22.38
CA GLN A 203 8.45 -6.40 23.46
C GLN A 203 8.10 -7.01 24.84
N SER A 204 6.84 -7.37 25.07
CA SER A 204 6.39 -8.00 26.32
C SER A 204 7.08 -9.33 26.58
N GLU A 205 7.29 -10.13 25.53
CA GLU A 205 8.05 -11.38 25.62
C GLU A 205 9.50 -11.14 25.99
N CYS A 206 10.15 -10.14 25.38
CA CYS A 206 11.50 -9.73 25.75
C CYS A 206 11.56 -9.28 27.22
N LEU A 207 10.68 -8.36 27.63
CA LEU A 207 10.58 -7.87 29.00
C LEU A 207 10.43 -9.02 30.01
N ARG A 208 9.59 -10.02 29.69
CA ARG A 208 9.43 -11.22 30.52
C ARG A 208 10.73 -12.02 30.64
N LYS A 209 11.43 -12.27 29.53
CA LYS A 209 12.74 -12.97 29.53
C LYS A 209 13.81 -12.21 30.32
N MET A 210 13.74 -10.88 30.33
CA MET A 210 14.64 -10.02 31.11
C MET A 210 14.29 -9.99 32.60
N GLY A 211 13.17 -10.58 33.02
CA GLY A 211 12.70 -10.53 34.40
C GLY A 211 11.98 -9.23 34.78
N TRP A 212 11.59 -8.39 33.82
CA TRP A 212 10.82 -7.17 34.07
C TRP A 212 9.40 -7.49 34.58
N PRO A 213 8.85 -6.72 35.54
CA PRO A 213 9.40 -5.53 36.22
C PRO A 213 10.16 -5.87 37.52
N GLY A 214 10.72 -7.08 37.64
CA GLY A 214 11.43 -7.62 38.80
C GLY A 214 12.95 -7.40 38.73
N LYS A 215 13.74 -8.40 39.15
CA LYS A 215 15.19 -8.35 39.06
C LYS A 215 15.62 -8.61 37.62
N ILE A 216 16.40 -7.68 37.07
CA ILE A 216 16.76 -7.64 35.66
C ILE A 216 18.14 -8.28 35.50
N ASP A 217 18.20 -9.41 34.81
CA ASP A 217 19.45 -10.10 34.46
C ASP A 217 19.40 -10.67 33.03
N PRO A 218 19.37 -9.80 32.01
CA PRO A 218 19.11 -10.21 30.64
C PRO A 218 20.39 -10.64 29.92
N PRO A 219 20.34 -11.72 29.12
CA PRO A 219 21.38 -12.00 28.14
C PRO A 219 21.49 -10.86 27.12
N VAL A 220 22.69 -10.60 26.60
CA VAL A 220 22.95 -9.54 25.59
C VAL A 220 22.07 -9.69 24.35
N SER A 221 21.74 -10.92 23.93
CA SER A 221 20.85 -11.18 22.79
C SER A 221 19.43 -10.65 23.01
N VAL A 222 18.88 -10.79 24.23
CA VAL A 222 17.54 -10.32 24.58
C VAL A 222 17.47 -8.80 24.63
N LEU A 223 18.57 -8.13 25.04
CA LEU A 223 18.68 -6.67 24.98
C LEU A 223 18.65 -6.14 23.54
N GLY A 224 19.30 -6.86 22.60
CA GLY A 224 19.24 -6.53 21.17
C GLY A 224 17.83 -6.67 20.59
N GLU A 225 17.15 -7.78 20.87
CA GLU A 225 15.75 -8.00 20.49
C GLU A 225 14.82 -6.93 21.09
N PHE A 226 15.00 -6.61 22.38
CA PHE A 226 14.26 -5.55 23.05
C PHE A 226 14.47 -4.20 22.37
N GLY A 227 15.72 -3.82 22.05
CA GLY A 227 16.04 -2.58 21.37
C GLY A 227 15.40 -2.47 19.97
N ALA A 228 15.37 -3.57 19.22
CA ALA A 228 14.70 -3.61 17.92
C ALA A 228 13.17 -3.41 18.05
N ASN A 229 12.52 -4.12 18.98
CA ASN A 229 11.09 -3.99 19.23
C ASN A 229 10.72 -2.60 19.77
N PHE A 230 11.57 -2.03 20.65
CA PHE A 230 11.42 -0.68 21.15
C PHE A 230 11.48 0.34 20.00
N SER A 231 12.48 0.21 19.13
CA SER A 231 12.67 1.11 17.98
C SER A 231 11.50 1.01 16.98
N MET A 232 10.96 -0.19 16.78
CA MET A 232 9.78 -0.41 15.94
C MET A 232 8.55 0.33 16.50
N LEU A 233 8.24 0.17 17.78
CA LEU A 233 7.15 0.88 18.45
C LEU A 233 7.36 2.40 18.44
N ALA A 234 8.60 2.86 18.65
CA ALA A 234 8.94 4.27 18.64
C ALA A 234 8.78 4.88 17.24
N SER A 235 9.15 4.15 16.20
CA SER A 235 9.00 4.58 14.81
C SER A 235 7.52 4.62 14.40
N LEU A 236 6.73 3.62 14.80
CA LEU A 236 5.28 3.61 14.59
C LEU A 236 4.61 4.82 15.24
N ASP A 237 4.97 5.12 16.49
CA ASP A 237 4.48 6.28 17.24
C ASP A 237 4.89 7.60 16.58
N HIS A 238 6.16 7.72 16.17
CA HIS A 238 6.65 8.89 15.45
C HIS A 238 5.86 9.16 14.16
N ILE A 239 5.68 8.15 13.29
CA ILE A 239 4.89 8.29 12.04
C ILE A 239 3.45 8.69 12.37
N THR A 240 2.84 8.09 13.39
CA THR A 240 1.47 8.39 13.80
C THR A 240 1.32 9.84 14.28
N ARG A 241 2.29 10.35 15.06
CA ARG A 241 2.30 11.72 15.57
C ARG A 241 2.55 12.74 14.47
N ASP A 242 3.47 12.46 13.56
CA ASP A 242 3.76 13.31 12.40
C ASP A 242 2.52 13.42 11.48
N ALA A 243 1.83 12.30 11.26
CA ALA A 243 0.59 12.22 10.48
C ALA A 243 -0.68 12.66 11.23
N SER A 244 -0.58 13.14 12.47
CA SER A 244 -1.73 13.41 13.35
C SER A 244 -2.76 14.35 12.72
N LYS A 245 -2.32 15.38 11.99
CA LYS A 245 -3.21 16.31 11.28
C LYS A 245 -4.03 15.60 10.21
N VAL A 246 -3.40 14.77 9.38
CA VAL A 246 -4.08 14.02 8.31
C VAL A 246 -5.09 13.07 8.93
N LEU A 247 -4.66 12.26 9.91
CA LEU A 247 -5.53 11.29 10.59
C LEU A 247 -6.77 11.97 11.20
N ARG A 248 -6.60 13.14 11.84
CA ARG A 248 -7.71 13.93 12.39
C ARG A 248 -8.69 14.42 11.33
N GLN A 249 -8.17 15.01 10.25
CA GLN A 249 -9.00 15.52 9.16
C GLN A 249 -9.81 14.40 8.50
N SER A 250 -9.24 13.19 8.43
CA SER A 250 -9.93 12.01 7.91
C SER A 250 -10.87 11.33 8.90
N GLY A 251 -10.92 11.77 10.16
CA GLY A 251 -11.71 11.14 11.23
C GLY A 251 -11.15 9.80 11.75
N VAL A 252 -9.86 9.54 11.57
CA VAL A 252 -9.17 8.34 12.09
C VAL A 252 -8.50 8.68 13.41
N GLN A 253 -8.94 8.02 14.49
CA GLN A 253 -8.36 8.20 15.83
C GLN A 253 -7.64 6.93 16.28
N LEU A 254 -6.31 6.91 16.13
CA LEU A 254 -5.47 5.78 16.54
C LEU A 254 -4.96 5.93 17.99
N GLN A 255 -4.71 7.17 18.41
CA GLN A 255 -4.21 7.50 19.75
C GLN A 255 -4.77 8.83 20.26
N SER A 256 -4.75 8.99 21.59
CA SER A 256 -4.99 10.29 22.22
C SER A 256 -3.79 11.22 22.00
N GLU A 257 -4.03 12.53 21.92
CA GLU A 257 -2.97 13.53 21.73
C GLU A 257 -1.96 13.53 22.89
N ASP A 258 -2.49 13.34 24.11
CA ASP A 258 -1.72 13.25 25.35
C ASP A 258 -1.28 11.82 25.68
N ALA A 259 -1.38 10.88 24.72
CA ALA A 259 -0.96 9.52 24.97
C ALA A 259 0.55 9.46 25.24
N PRO A 260 1.00 8.69 26.25
CA PRO A 260 2.42 8.47 26.46
C PRO A 260 3.02 7.72 25.27
N PRO A 261 4.35 7.84 25.04
CA PRO A 261 5.00 7.15 23.93
C PRO A 261 4.73 5.65 23.92
N LEU A 262 4.47 5.06 22.75
CA LEU A 262 4.07 3.65 22.62
C LEU A 262 5.01 2.67 23.33
N PRO A 263 6.35 2.75 23.16
CA PRO A 263 7.25 1.80 23.81
C PRO A 263 7.14 1.85 25.34
N LEU A 264 6.95 3.05 25.91
CA LEU A 264 6.84 3.27 27.35
C LEU A 264 5.48 2.83 27.89
N LYS A 265 4.40 3.11 27.14
CA LYS A 265 3.04 2.65 27.44
C LYS A 265 3.00 1.13 27.65
N HIS A 266 3.61 0.38 26.74
CA HIS A 266 3.63 -1.08 26.80
C HIS A 266 4.54 -1.61 27.92
N MET A 267 5.68 -0.96 28.19
CA MET A 267 6.52 -1.29 29.35
C MET A 267 5.81 -1.07 30.69
N ALA A 268 5.06 0.03 30.80
CA ALA A 268 4.32 0.40 32.01
C ALA A 268 3.20 -0.60 32.34
N ARG A 269 2.66 -1.31 31.34
CA ARG A 269 1.60 -2.32 31.55
C ARG A 269 2.00 -3.42 32.53
N ALA A 270 3.25 -3.89 32.47
CA ALA A 270 3.74 -4.92 33.39
C ALA A 270 3.89 -4.39 34.82
N VAL A 271 4.28 -3.11 34.96
CA VAL A 271 4.35 -2.41 36.25
C VAL A 271 2.95 -2.22 36.83
N ASP A 272 2.01 -1.76 36.01
CA ASP A 272 0.61 -1.58 36.40
C ASP A 272 -0.04 -2.89 36.87
N ILE A 273 0.13 -4.00 36.14
CA ILE A 273 -0.34 -5.32 36.58
C ILE A 273 0.25 -5.71 37.94
N ARG A 274 1.55 -5.46 38.15
CA ARG A 274 2.21 -5.75 39.43
C ARG A 274 1.72 -4.85 40.56
N MET A 275 1.49 -3.57 40.28
CA MET A 275 0.89 -2.61 41.21
C MET A 275 -0.49 -3.11 41.62
N ARG A 276 -1.40 -3.35 40.67
CA ARG A 276 -2.75 -3.87 40.94
C ARG A 276 -2.70 -5.18 41.74
N TYR A 277 -1.80 -6.09 41.39
CA TYR A 277 -1.62 -7.32 42.16
C TYR A 277 -1.21 -7.09 43.62
N HIS A 278 -0.38 -6.10 43.93
CA HIS A 278 0.04 -5.80 45.32
C HIS A 278 -0.96 -4.92 46.08
N PHE A 279 -1.78 -4.12 45.38
CA PHE A 279 -2.58 -3.06 46.00
C PHE A 279 -4.09 -3.27 45.92
N GLU A 280 -4.57 -4.06 44.96
CA GLU A 280 -6.00 -4.41 44.80
C GLU A 280 -6.32 -5.84 45.28
N SER A 281 -5.29 -6.68 45.49
CA SER A 281 -5.52 -8.01 46.07
C SER A 281 -5.68 -7.94 47.59
N ALA A 282 -6.38 -8.93 48.18
CA ALA A 282 -6.59 -9.07 49.62
C ALA A 282 -5.32 -9.36 50.45
N ARG A 283 -4.15 -8.93 49.97
CA ARG A 283 -2.87 -9.08 50.64
C ARG A 283 -2.66 -7.99 51.69
N GLY A 284 -1.91 -8.34 52.73
CA GLY A 284 -1.56 -7.44 53.83
C GLY A 284 -0.69 -6.23 53.47
N THR A 285 -0.43 -5.98 52.18
CA THR A 285 0.28 -4.79 51.66
C THR A 285 -0.63 -3.59 51.42
N SER A 286 -1.95 -3.79 51.35
CA SER A 286 -2.95 -2.72 51.26
C SER A 286 -3.75 -2.62 52.56
N ARG A 287 -3.06 -2.35 53.67
CA ARG A 287 -3.73 -2.12 54.96
C ARG A 287 -3.74 -0.63 55.28
N ALA A 288 -4.93 -0.08 55.50
CA ALA A 288 -5.11 1.33 55.84
C ALA A 288 -4.46 1.72 57.18
N ASP A 289 -4.21 0.75 58.07
CA ASP A 289 -3.55 0.98 59.37
C ASP A 289 -2.02 1.11 59.27
N ARG A 290 -1.43 0.79 58.11
CA ARG A 290 0.04 0.76 57.89
C ARG A 290 0.42 1.36 56.52
N PRO A 291 0.11 2.63 56.23
CA PRO A 291 0.42 3.26 54.94
C PRO A 291 1.93 3.28 54.62
N GLU A 292 2.81 3.17 55.62
CA GLU A 292 4.25 3.10 55.43
C GLU A 292 4.72 1.83 54.70
N TRP A 293 3.97 0.72 54.79
CA TRP A 293 4.25 -0.50 54.03
C TRP A 293 3.95 -0.32 52.55
N TRP A 294 2.85 0.37 52.26
CA TRP A 294 2.48 0.74 50.90
C TRP A 294 3.58 1.58 50.26
N LEU A 295 4.01 2.65 50.95
CA LEU A 295 5.05 3.54 50.45
C LEU A 295 6.38 2.80 50.25
N SER A 296 6.77 1.94 51.20
CA SER A 296 7.99 1.13 51.09
C SER A 296 7.96 0.22 49.87
N GLN A 297 6.80 -0.40 49.57
CA GLN A 297 6.64 -1.27 48.42
C GLN A 297 6.72 -0.51 47.10
N VAL A 298 6.09 0.67 47.01
CA VAL A 298 6.20 1.56 45.84
C VAL A 298 7.64 2.00 45.64
N MET A 299 8.31 2.47 46.70
CA MET A 299 9.71 2.94 46.63
C MET A 299 10.67 1.82 46.21
N ASN A 300 10.48 0.60 46.74
CA ASN A 300 11.29 -0.55 46.33
C ASN A 300 11.04 -0.94 44.87
N MET A 301 9.80 -0.81 44.40
CA MET A 301 9.47 -1.05 43.00
C MET A 301 10.14 -0.01 42.12
N VAL A 302 9.97 1.29 42.39
CA VAL A 302 10.63 2.38 41.65
C VAL A 302 12.14 2.17 41.57
N ARG A 303 12.80 1.90 42.71
CA ARG A 303 14.25 1.61 42.76
C ARG A 303 14.67 0.43 41.88
N SER A 304 13.80 -0.58 41.71
CA SER A 304 14.09 -1.73 40.84
C SER A 304 13.92 -1.43 39.35
N LEU A 305 13.12 -0.42 38.98
CA LEU A 305 12.90 -0.03 37.59
C LEU A 305 14.02 0.88 37.05
N VAL A 306 14.51 1.80 37.90
CA VAL A 306 15.49 2.84 37.54
C VAL A 306 16.70 2.31 36.74
N PRO A 307 17.37 1.21 37.12
CA PRO A 307 18.57 0.77 36.39
C PRO A 307 18.32 0.47 34.90
N LEU A 308 17.20 -0.17 34.55
CA LEU A 308 16.88 -0.44 33.14
C LEU A 308 16.52 0.85 32.40
N LEU A 309 15.74 1.72 33.05
CA LEU A 309 15.33 2.99 32.47
C LEU A 309 16.55 3.86 32.14
N GLU A 310 17.48 3.99 33.06
CA GLU A 310 18.68 4.83 32.90
C GLU A 310 19.70 4.24 31.92
N LEU A 311 20.01 2.95 32.04
CA LEU A 311 21.12 2.36 31.28
C LEU A 311 20.75 2.00 29.84
N HIS A 312 19.49 1.62 29.61
CA HIS A 312 19.07 1.06 28.32
C HIS A 312 17.94 1.87 27.68
N VAL A 313 16.86 2.15 28.41
CA VAL A 313 15.67 2.77 27.81
C VAL A 313 15.93 4.22 27.41
N GLN A 314 16.58 5.02 28.26
CA GLN A 314 16.91 6.40 27.92
C GLN A 314 17.78 6.45 26.65
N SER A 315 18.82 5.62 26.56
CA SER A 315 19.65 5.58 25.34
C SER A 315 18.89 5.14 24.09
N LEU A 316 17.87 4.28 24.21
CA LEU A 316 17.03 3.89 23.08
C LEU A 316 16.06 5.01 22.71
N TYR A 317 15.51 5.69 23.71
CA TYR A 317 14.60 6.82 23.54
C TYR A 317 15.29 8.01 22.90
N ASP A 318 16.50 8.37 23.35
CA ASP A 318 17.30 9.48 22.81
C ASP A 318 17.71 9.25 21.34
N ARG A 319 17.80 7.99 20.91
CA ARG A 319 18.07 7.61 19.51
C ARG A 319 16.80 7.57 18.65
N SER A 320 15.63 7.62 19.27
CA SER A 320 14.36 7.60 18.55
C SER A 320 13.99 9.00 18.07
N ALA A 321 13.11 9.08 17.07
CA ALA A 321 12.61 10.36 16.55
C ALA A 321 11.44 10.95 17.38
N LEU A 322 11.31 10.54 18.65
CA LEU A 322 10.25 10.99 19.55
C LEU A 322 10.62 12.33 20.21
N PRO A 323 9.63 13.11 20.69
CA PRO A 323 9.90 14.33 21.46
C PRO A 323 10.79 14.03 22.67
N PRO A 324 11.72 14.93 23.05
CA PRO A 324 12.62 14.69 24.15
C PRO A 324 11.84 14.50 25.46
N LEU A 325 12.12 13.39 26.15
CA LEU A 325 11.52 13.02 27.42
C LEU A 325 12.61 12.39 28.29
N ASP A 326 12.70 12.86 29.53
CA ASP A 326 13.44 12.14 30.56
C ASP A 326 12.56 10.98 31.04
N VAL A 327 12.92 9.74 30.67
CA VAL A 327 12.13 8.54 30.97
C VAL A 327 12.07 8.26 32.47
N ARG A 328 12.86 8.98 33.28
CA ARG A 328 12.84 8.91 34.75
C ARG A 328 11.69 9.70 35.38
N ASN A 329 11.24 10.76 34.73
CA ASN A 329 10.26 11.73 35.24
C ASN A 329 8.88 11.53 34.63
#